data_AF-A0A930APP5-F1
#
_entry.id   AF-A0A930APP5-F1
#
_cell.length_a   1.000
_cell.length_b   1.000
_cell.length_c   1.000
_cell.angle_alpha   90.00
_cell.angle_beta   90.00
_cell.angle_gamma   90.00
#
_symmetry.space_group_name_H-M   'P 1'
#
loop_
_entity.id
_entity.type
_entity.pdbx_description
1 polymer ?
#
loop_
_entity_poly.entity_id
_entity_poly.type
_entity_poly.pdbx_seq_one_letter_code
_entity_poly.pdbx_strand_id
1 'polypeptide(L)' 'MKKFYFISGLGSTKESIQDFEKEMNQFGYEVQFIDIPGQYSNRDVKIQSEQHLIEWLSGEIPVGSNVVAF' A
#
# COMPACT_ATOMS: atom_id res chain seq x y z
N MET A 1 -18.10 -1.74 -0.37
CA MET A 1 -17.20 -1.00 -1.28
C MET A 1 -16.10 -1.95 -1.70
N LYS A 2 -15.68 -1.97 -2.97
CA LYS A 2 -14.53 -2.81 -3.39
C LYS A 2 -13.24 -2.12 -2.94
N LYS A 3 -12.21 -2.87 -2.51
CA LYS A 3 -10.96 -2.27 -2.01
C LYS A 3 -9.83 -2.45 -3.04
N PHE A 4 -9.07 -1.39 -3.26
CA PHE A 4 -7.76 -1.40 -3.93
C PHE A 4 -6.67 -1.18 -2.89
N TYR A 5 -5.59 -1.94 -2.98
CA TYR A 5 -4.41 -1.75 -2.15
C TYR A 5 -3.35 -1.03 -2.97
N PHE A 6 -2.95 0.14 -2.49
CA PHE A 6 -1.94 0.97 -3.14
C PHE A 6 -0.62 0.84 -2.41
N ILE A 7 0.35 0.20 -3.04
CA ILE A 7 1.72 0.07 -2.55
C ILE A 7 2.52 1.24 -3.10
N SER A 8 3.00 2.11 -2.22
CA SER A 8 3.68 3.34 -2.61
C SER A 8 5.17 3.11 -2.86
N GLY A 9 5.72 3.64 -3.96
CA GLY A 9 7.14 3.69 -4.21
C GLY A 9 7.84 4.87 -3.53
N LEU A 10 9.17 4.87 -3.59
CA LEU A 10 10.04 5.84 -2.91
C LEU A 10 9.59 7.29 -3.17
N GLY A 11 9.29 8.05 -2.12
CA GLY A 11 8.78 9.43 -2.18
C GLY A 11 7.25 9.61 -2.22
N SER A 12 6.44 8.59 -2.53
CA SER A 12 4.97 8.62 -2.42
C SER A 12 4.45 8.50 -0.97
N THR A 13 3.67 9.47 -0.52
CA THR A 13 2.94 9.46 0.76
C THR A 13 1.43 9.27 0.56
N LYS A 14 0.65 9.15 1.64
CA LYS A 14 -0.81 9.13 1.53
C LYS A 14 -1.35 10.39 0.84
N GLU A 15 -0.73 11.54 1.09
CA GLU A 15 -1.09 12.82 0.46
C GLU A 15 -0.85 12.78 -1.05
N SER A 16 0.20 12.09 -1.51
CA SER A 16 0.54 11.99 -2.93
C SER A 16 -0.50 11.25 -3.77
N ILE A 17 -1.39 10.46 -3.15
CA ILE A 17 -2.40 9.67 -3.85
C ILE A 17 -3.83 10.21 -3.70
N GLN A 18 -4.01 11.39 -3.10
CA GLN A 18 -5.35 11.92 -2.78
C GLN A 18 -6.24 12.08 -4.01
N ASP A 19 -5.68 12.53 -5.14
CA ASP A 19 -6.43 12.67 -6.39
C ASP A 19 -6.86 11.31 -6.94
N PHE A 20 -6.00 10.30 -6.85
CA PHE A 20 -6.32 8.93 -7.24
C PHE A 20 -7.40 8.33 -6.33
N GLU A 21 -7.26 8.46 -5.01
CA GLU A 21 -8.27 8.01 -4.05
C GLU A 21 -9.63 8.67 -4.32
N LYS A 22 -9.66 9.99 -4.57
CA LYS A 22 -10.87 10.73 -4.89
C LYS A 22 -11.54 10.22 -6.17
N GLU A 23 -10.77 9.93 -7.21
CA GLU A 23 -11.31 9.41 -8.47
C GLU A 23 -11.88 8.00 -8.27
N MET A 24 -11.13 7.11 -7.64
CA MET A 24 -11.55 5.73 -7.39
C MET A 24 -12.79 5.63 -6.49
N ASN A 25 -12.92 6.52 -5.51
CA ASN A 25 -14.10 6.62 -4.65
C ASN A 25 -15.38 6.90 -5.46
N GLN A 26 -15.32 7.68 -6.56
CA GLN A 26 -16.47 7.93 -7.44
C GLN A 26 -16.97 6.65 -8.13
N PHE A 27 -16.06 5.68 -8.35
CA PHE A 27 -16.38 4.36 -8.91
C PHE A 27 -16.76 3.33 -7.84
N GLY A 28 -16.91 3.73 -6.57
CA GLY A 28 -17.29 2.84 -5.48
C GLY A 28 -16.15 1.94 -4.98
N TYR A 29 -14.91 2.38 -5.17
CA TYR A 29 -13.72 1.73 -4.62
C TYR A 29 -13.16 2.50 -3.43
N GLU A 30 -12.68 1.78 -2.41
CA GLU A 30 -11.84 2.32 -1.34
C GLU A 30 -10.38 2.11 -1.70
N VAL A 31 -9.53 3.13 -1.53
CA VAL A 31 -8.07 2.99 -1.70
C VAL A 31 -7.40 2.85 -0.35
N GLN A 32 -6.82 1.69 -0.08
CA GLN A 32 -6.00 1.44 1.10
C GLN A 32 -4.54 1.73 0.76
N PHE A 33 -4.01 2.83 1.28
CA PHE A 33 -2.57 3.12 1.21
C PHE A 33 -1.79 2.15 2.10
N ILE A 34 -0.73 1.55 1.56
CA ILE A 34 0.21 0.67 2.25
C ILE A 34 1.56 1.38 2.37
N ASP A 35 1.89 1.80 3.61
CA ASP A 35 3.19 2.38 3.96
C ASP A 35 4.18 1.25 4.23
N ILE A 36 5.15 1.05 3.34
CA ILE A 36 6.14 -0.01 3.49
C ILE A 36 7.09 0.37 4.65
N PRO A 37 7.35 -0.54 5.60
CA PRO A 37 8.28 -0.30 6.69
C PRO A 37 9.65 0.16 6.17
N GLY A 38 10.16 1.27 6.71
CA GLY A 38 11.46 1.83 6.34
C GLY A 38 11.45 2.86 5.23
N GLN A 39 10.29 3.13 4.62
CA GLN A 39 10.18 4.09 3.52
C GLN A 39 10.10 5.55 4.03
N TYR A 40 9.26 5.84 5.03
CA TYR A 40 9.17 7.17 5.66
C TYR A 40 9.24 7.13 7.17
N SER A 41 8.64 6.11 7.77
CA SER A 41 8.66 5.95 9.20
C SER A 41 9.91 5.16 9.59
N ASN A 42 10.67 5.66 10.56
CA ASN A 42 11.71 4.91 11.29
C ASN A 42 11.08 3.78 12.15
N ARG A 43 9.99 3.16 11.67
CA ARG A 43 9.47 1.93 12.26
C ARG A 43 10.53 0.87 12.00
N ASP A 44 11.05 0.28 13.08
CA ASP A 44 12.07 -0.76 13.06
C ASP A 44 11.92 -1.67 11.84
N VAL A 45 12.79 -1.48 10.85
CA VAL A 45 12.74 -2.23 9.59
C VAL A 45 13.26 -3.62 9.89
N LYS A 46 12.36 -4.51 10.30
CA LYS A 46 12.64 -5.94 10.48
C LYS A 46 12.65 -6.71 9.14
N ILE A 47 12.36 -6.01 8.03
CA ILE A 47 12.46 -6.55 6.69
C ILE A 47 13.95 -6.61 6.32
N GLN A 48 14.52 -7.81 6.42
CA GLN A 48 15.95 -8.07 6.18
C GLN A 48 16.19 -8.93 4.94
N SER A 49 15.11 -9.39 4.31
CA SER A 49 15.12 -10.27 3.15
C SER A 49 13.85 -10.09 2.33
N GLU A 50 13.88 -10.56 1.08
CA GLU A 50 12.70 -10.63 0.23
C GLU A 50 11.58 -11.48 0.87
N GLN A 51 11.93 -12.58 1.52
CA GLN A 51 10.98 -13.45 2.21
C GLN A 51 10.24 -12.70 3.35
N HIS A 52 10.95 -11.89 4.15
CA HIS A 52 10.30 -11.08 5.19
C HIS A 52 9.34 -10.04 4.58
N LEU A 53 9.69 -9.46 3.42
CA LEU A 53 8.83 -8.52 2.71
C LEU A 53 7.55 -9.23 2.23
N ILE A 54 7.68 -10.44 1.66
CA ILE A 54 6.54 -11.25 1.21
C ILE A 54 5.62 -11.60 2.38
N GLU A 55 6.18 -12.05 3.51
CA GLU A 55 5.42 -12.38 4.72
C GLU A 55 4.68 -11.17 5.28
N TRP A 56 5.34 -10.01 5.32
CA TRP A 56 4.71 -8.77 5.76
C TRP A 56 3.57 -8.34 4.82
N LEU A 57 3.82 -8.29 3.51
CA LEU A 57 2.79 -7.92 2.52
C LEU A 57 1.59 -8.88 2.54
N SER A 58 1.82 -10.16 2.78
CA SER A 58 0.75 -11.17 2.90
C SER A 58 -0.14 -10.97 4.12
N GLY A 59 0.37 -10.32 5.18
CA GLY A 59 -0.42 -9.93 6.35
C GLY A 59 -1.25 -8.67 6.13
N GLU A 60 -0.77 -7.75 5.28
CA GLU A 60 -1.44 -6.48 5.00
C GLU A 60 -2.46 -6.58 3.85
N ILE A 61 -2.21 -7.44 2.86
CA ILE A 61 -2.98 -7.52 1.61
C ILE A 61 -3.60 -8.92 1.47
N PRO A 62 -4.94 -9.05 1.58
CA PRO A 62 -5.62 -10.33 1.38
C PRO A 62 -5.41 -10.89 -0.03
N VAL A 63 -5.32 -12.22 -0.13
CA VAL A 63 -5.19 -12.93 -1.41
C VAL A 63 -6.38 -12.62 -2.32
N GLY A 64 -6.09 -12.33 -3.61
CA GLY A 64 -7.09 -12.00 -4.61
C GLY A 64 -7.54 -10.53 -4.60
N SER A 65 -6.90 -9.68 -3.79
CA SER A 65 -7.13 -8.24 -3.81
C SER A 65 -6.59 -7.60 -5.09
N ASN A 66 -7.20 -6.49 -5.52
CA ASN A 66 -6.61 -5.66 -6.57
C ASN A 66 -5.51 -4.80 -5.98
N VAL A 67 -4.31 -4.87 -6.57
CA VAL A 67 -3.11 -4.16 -6.10
C VAL A 67 -2.61 -3.24 -7.20
N VAL A 68 -2.23 -2.04 -6.81
CA VAL A 68 -1.53 -1.06 -7.66
C VAL A 68 -0.23 -0.70 -6.95
N ALA A 69 0.88 -0.77 -7.66
CA ALA A 69 2.21 -0.41 -7.15
C ALA A 69 2.90 0.52 -8.16
N PHE A 70 3.56 1.57 -7.65
CA PHE A 70 4.32 2.54 -8.44
C PHE A 70 5.67 2.81 -7.79
#